data_AF-A0A8J7X2X2-F1
#
_entry.id   AF-A0A8J7X2X2-F1
#
_cell.length_a   1.000
_cell.length_b   1.000
_cell.length_c   1.000
_cell.angle_alpha   90.00
_cell.angle_beta   90.00
_cell.angle_gamma   90.00
#
_symmetry.space_group_name_H-M   'P 1'
#
loop_
_entity.id
_entity.type
_entity.pdbx_description
1 polymer ?
#
loop_
_entity_poly.entity_id
_entity_poly.type
_entity_poly.pdbx_seq_one_letter_code
_entity_poly.pdbx_strand_id
1 'polypeptide(L)'
;VELSKRKAVIYTHTIEGVEIRGVSRKKIKAISYAVPAIFAAILAWGFMQKGATTTADMMFWWFIINGTLSGLGVIVARGHPATVATAFLAAPFTSLNPAIAAGWVAGYVELKMRKPRVRDFKNLMKLKTTSDYFRNNVVRVVLIVAFANIGSTIGTFIGLPYIASLI
;
A
#
# COMPACT_ATOMS: atom_id res chain seq x y z
N VAL A 1 8.64 18.15 -36.12
CA VAL A 1 7.35 18.48 -35.46
C VAL A 1 6.16 17.70 -36.06
N GLU A 2 6.14 17.45 -37.38
CA GLU A 2 5.07 16.65 -38.04
C GLU A 2 4.95 15.18 -37.61
N LEU A 3 6.08 14.49 -37.40
CA LEU A 3 6.12 13.04 -37.07
C LEU A 3 5.58 12.72 -35.67
N SER A 4 5.60 13.69 -34.75
CA SER A 4 5.02 13.55 -33.40
C SER A 4 3.49 13.56 -33.43
N LYS A 5 2.90 14.38 -34.31
CA LYS A 5 1.45 14.47 -34.46
C LYS A 5 0.87 13.23 -35.14
N ARG A 6 1.57 12.64 -36.12
CA ARG A 6 1.13 11.40 -36.79
C ARG A 6 1.07 10.19 -35.84
N LYS A 7 1.99 10.07 -34.89
CA LYS A 7 1.90 8.99 -33.88
C LYS A 7 0.70 9.19 -32.95
N ALA A 8 0.45 10.41 -32.48
CA ALA A 8 -0.70 10.71 -31.63
C ALA A 8 -2.05 10.39 -32.31
N VAL A 9 -2.17 10.64 -33.62
CA VAL A 9 -3.37 10.31 -34.41
C VAL A 9 -3.59 8.80 -34.52
N ILE A 10 -2.53 8.00 -34.65
CA ILE A 10 -2.65 6.53 -34.79
C ILE A 10 -3.12 5.85 -33.49
N TYR A 11 -2.77 6.36 -32.31
CA TYR A 11 -3.25 5.79 -31.03
C TYR A 11 -4.71 6.14 -30.72
N THR A 12 -5.27 7.16 -31.37
CA THR A 12 -6.60 7.66 -31.04
C THR A 12 -7.71 6.85 -31.74
N HIS A 13 -7.40 6.08 -32.79
CA HIS A 13 -8.40 5.35 -33.60
C HIS A 13 -8.61 3.87 -33.22
N THR A 14 -8.05 3.38 -32.10
CA THR A 14 -8.20 1.96 -31.69
C THR A 14 -9.07 1.77 -30.44
N ILE A 15 -9.66 2.84 -29.89
CA ILE A 15 -10.41 2.79 -28.62
C ILE A 15 -11.90 3.13 -28.76
N GLU A 16 -12.47 3.00 -29.97
CA GLU A 16 -13.89 3.31 -30.24
C GLU A 16 -14.89 2.22 -29.81
N GLY A 17 -14.49 1.22 -29.02
CA GLY A 17 -15.35 0.11 -28.61
C GLY A 17 -15.52 -0.11 -27.11
N VAL A 18 -14.91 0.71 -26.26
CA VAL A 18 -14.98 0.55 -24.80
C VAL A 18 -15.66 1.77 -24.20
N GLU A 19 -16.97 1.65 -23.92
CA GLU A 19 -17.65 2.60 -23.02
C GLU A 19 -17.05 2.47 -21.62
N ILE A 20 -16.02 3.25 -21.34
CA ILE A 20 -15.48 3.39 -19.99
C ILE A 20 -16.52 4.18 -19.20
N ARG A 21 -17.45 3.48 -18.52
CA ARG A 21 -18.39 4.08 -17.57
C ARG A 21 -17.58 4.81 -16.50
N GLY A 22 -17.35 6.11 -16.69
CA GLY A 22 -16.56 6.94 -15.80
C GLY A 22 -17.21 7.01 -14.43
N VAL A 23 -16.65 6.32 -13.43
CA VAL A 23 -17.09 6.48 -12.05
C VAL A 23 -16.83 7.93 -11.65
N SER A 24 -17.89 8.64 -11.23
CA SER A 24 -17.79 10.04 -10.81
C SER A 24 -16.66 10.22 -9.78
N ARG A 25 -15.78 11.20 -9.99
CA ARG A 25 -14.68 11.56 -9.07
C ARG A 25 -15.16 11.74 -7.62
N LYS A 26 -16.41 12.19 -7.41
CA LYS A 26 -17.03 12.33 -6.09
C LYS A 26 -17.27 10.97 -5.42
N LYS A 27 -17.75 9.97 -6.17
CA LYS A 27 -18.00 8.61 -5.67
C LYS A 27 -16.70 7.91 -5.29
N ILE A 28 -15.65 8.06 -6.10
CA ILE A 28 -14.31 7.50 -5.79
C ILE A 28 -13.79 8.06 -4.47
N LYS A 29 -13.80 9.39 -4.31
CA LYS A 29 -13.34 10.02 -3.05
C LYS A 29 -14.15 9.55 -1.85
N ALA A 30 -15.48 9.48 -1.96
CA ALA A 30 -16.33 9.03 -0.86
C ALA A 30 -15.96 7.62 -0.38
N ILE A 31 -15.75 6.67 -1.31
CA ILE A 31 -15.36 5.29 -0.98
C ILE A 31 -13.97 5.25 -0.33
N SER A 32 -13.03 6.07 -0.81
CA SER A 32 -11.67 6.12 -0.27
C SER A 32 -11.60 6.57 1.20
N TYR A 33 -12.56 7.34 1.68
CA TYR A 33 -12.63 7.80 3.08
C TYR A 33 -13.48 6.91 3.99
N ALA A 34 -14.04 5.80 3.49
CA ALA A 34 -14.85 4.90 4.29
C ALA A 34 -14.07 4.30 5.47
N VAL A 35 -12.87 3.78 5.23
CA VAL A 35 -12.02 3.17 6.28
C VAL A 35 -11.64 4.19 7.38
N PRO A 36 -11.09 5.37 7.05
CA PRO A 36 -10.81 6.41 8.06
C PRO A 36 -12.05 6.83 8.85
N ALA A 37 -13.21 6.97 8.19
CA ALA A 37 -14.45 7.36 8.86
C ALA A 37 -14.94 6.29 9.84
N ILE A 38 -14.91 5.01 9.44
CA ILE A 38 -15.28 3.89 10.31
C ILE A 38 -14.33 3.81 11.51
N PHE A 39 -13.03 3.91 11.27
CA PHE A 39 -12.02 3.90 12.33
C PHE A 39 -12.26 5.02 13.35
N ALA A 40 -12.49 6.25 12.87
CA ALA A 40 -12.77 7.39 13.74
C ALA A 40 -14.07 7.21 14.55
N ALA A 41 -15.12 6.65 13.93
CA ALA A 41 -16.39 6.38 14.60
C ALA A 41 -16.24 5.36 15.73
N ILE A 42 -15.49 4.28 15.50
CA ILE A 42 -15.19 3.25 16.52
C ILE A 42 -14.42 3.88 17.69
N LEU A 43 -13.38 4.67 17.43
CA LEU A 43 -12.62 5.32 18.50
C LEU A 43 -13.47 6.31 19.31
N ALA A 44 -14.28 7.13 18.63
CA ALA A 44 -15.16 8.10 19.30
C ALA A 44 -16.20 7.39 20.18
N TRP A 45 -16.81 6.32 19.66
CA TRP A 45 -17.79 5.53 20.41
C TRP A 45 -17.15 4.80 21.60
N GLY A 46 -15.98 4.18 21.40
CA GLY A 46 -15.22 3.53 22.46
C GLY A 46 -14.81 4.52 23.57
N PHE A 47 -14.41 5.73 23.20
CA PHE A 47 -14.08 6.79 24.15
C PHE A 47 -15.28 7.21 25.00
N MET A 48 -16.46 7.37 24.38
CA MET A 48 -17.68 7.75 25.09
C MET A 48 -18.15 6.67 26.08
N GLN A 49 -17.96 5.38 25.73
CA GLN A 49 -18.46 4.26 26.53
C GLN A 49 -17.48 3.80 27.62
N LYS A 50 -16.18 3.72 27.30
CA LYS A 50 -15.15 3.12 28.16
C LYS A 50 -14.01 4.06 28.54
N GLY A 51 -13.98 5.27 28.01
CA GLY A 51 -12.99 6.30 28.35
C GLY A 51 -11.63 6.14 27.67
N ALA A 52 -10.69 6.99 28.07
CA ALA A 52 -9.42 7.20 27.38
C ALA A 52 -8.49 5.97 27.37
N THR A 53 -8.51 5.15 28.42
CA THR A 53 -7.64 3.97 28.55
C THR A 53 -7.95 2.94 27.47
N THR A 54 -9.22 2.58 27.29
CA THR A 54 -9.65 1.64 26.25
C THR A 54 -9.42 2.20 24.84
N THR A 55 -9.62 3.50 24.62
CA THR A 55 -9.29 4.12 23.32
C THR A 55 -7.78 4.05 23.02
N ALA A 56 -6.91 4.21 24.03
CA ALA A 56 -5.47 4.05 23.86
C ALA A 56 -5.11 2.60 23.49
N ASP A 57 -5.75 1.61 24.13
CA ASP A 57 -5.57 0.20 23.79
C ASP A 57 -6.00 -0.12 22.35
N MET A 58 -7.11 0.47 21.88
CA MET A 58 -7.54 0.35 20.48
C MET A 58 -6.49 0.90 19.52
N MET A 59 -5.94 2.08 19.80
CA MET A 59 -4.90 2.67 18.97
C MET A 59 -3.62 1.82 18.97
N PHE A 60 -3.24 1.27 20.13
CA PHE A 60 -2.10 0.37 20.25
C PHE A 60 -2.29 -0.89 19.40
N TRP A 61 -3.42 -1.57 19.53
CA TRP A 61 -3.69 -2.77 18.74
C TRP A 61 -3.85 -2.50 17.25
N TRP A 62 -4.47 -1.38 16.87
CA TRP A 62 -4.50 -0.94 15.47
C TRP A 62 -3.10 -0.81 14.89
N PHE A 63 -2.21 -0.15 15.65
CA PHE A 63 -0.83 0.07 15.27
C PHE A 63 -0.06 -1.24 15.12
N ILE A 64 -0.16 -2.12 16.11
CA ILE A 64 0.51 -3.43 16.10
C ILE A 64 0.01 -4.30 14.96
N ILE A 65 -1.30 -4.43 14.75
CA ILE A 65 -1.86 -5.31 13.72
C ILE A 65 -1.47 -4.83 12.31
N ASN A 66 -1.67 -3.54 12.00
CA ASN A 66 -1.31 -2.99 10.69
C ASN A 66 0.20 -3.02 10.46
N GLY A 67 0.97 -2.57 11.46
CA GLY A 67 2.42 -2.49 11.37
C GLY A 67 3.07 -3.85 11.19
N THR A 68 2.72 -4.83 12.02
CA THR A 68 3.31 -6.17 11.96
C THR A 68 3.01 -6.86 10.63
N LEU A 69 1.74 -6.86 10.17
CA LEU A 69 1.37 -7.53 8.92
C LEU A 69 2.04 -6.87 7.70
N SER A 70 2.15 -5.55 7.66
CA SER A 70 2.87 -4.85 6.60
C SER A 70 4.38 -5.15 6.64
N GLY A 71 4.98 -5.09 7.83
CA GLY A 71 6.38 -5.45 8.05
C GLY A 71 6.71 -6.89 7.66
N LEU A 72 5.84 -7.84 8.01
CA LEU A 72 5.93 -9.24 7.59
C LEU A 72 5.90 -9.36 6.06
N GLY A 73 5.04 -8.60 5.39
CA GLY A 73 5.03 -8.53 3.92
C GLY A 73 6.38 -8.11 3.35
N VAL A 74 7.03 -7.11 3.95
CA VAL A 74 8.39 -6.69 3.54
C VAL A 74 9.44 -7.75 3.84
N ILE A 75 9.33 -8.45 4.96
CA ILE A 75 10.23 -9.56 5.32
C ILE A 75 10.11 -10.69 4.28
N VAL A 76 8.89 -11.06 3.90
CA VAL A 76 8.62 -12.06 2.83
C VAL A 76 9.22 -11.60 1.50
N ALA A 77 9.14 -10.30 1.20
CA ALA A 77 9.77 -9.70 0.03
C ALA A 77 11.31 -9.60 0.13
N ARG A 78 11.91 -10.02 1.26
CA ARG A 78 13.36 -9.95 1.56
C ARG A 78 13.91 -8.53 1.52
N GLY A 79 13.09 -7.57 1.98
CA GLY A 79 13.47 -6.16 2.09
C GLY A 79 14.53 -5.92 3.14
N HIS A 80 15.16 -4.75 3.08
CA HIS A 80 16.14 -4.31 4.06
C HIS A 80 15.49 -4.14 5.45
N PRO A 81 16.19 -4.39 6.57
CA PRO A 81 15.63 -4.19 7.92
C PRO A 81 15.07 -2.78 8.16
N ALA A 82 15.75 -1.76 7.63
CA ALA A 82 15.23 -0.39 7.67
C ALA A 82 13.89 -0.23 6.92
N THR A 83 13.73 -0.94 5.80
CA THR A 83 12.49 -0.97 5.03
C THR A 83 11.36 -1.61 5.84
N VAL A 84 11.66 -2.71 6.56
CA VAL A 84 10.70 -3.37 7.47
C VAL A 84 10.22 -2.41 8.55
N ALA A 85 11.15 -1.71 9.21
CA ALA A 85 10.81 -0.72 10.23
C ALA A 85 9.93 0.39 9.65
N THR A 86 10.24 0.90 8.45
CA THR A 86 9.42 1.94 7.82
C THR A 86 8.05 1.47 7.40
N ALA A 87 7.90 0.23 6.90
CA ALA A 87 6.59 -0.33 6.58
C ALA A 87 5.74 -0.50 7.84
N PHE A 88 6.34 -1.02 8.92
CA PHE A 88 5.69 -1.18 10.21
C PHE A 88 5.15 0.15 10.76
N LEU A 89 5.98 1.20 10.73
CA LEU A 89 5.59 2.52 11.22
C LEU A 89 4.59 3.22 10.29
N ALA A 90 4.72 3.09 8.97
CA ALA A 90 3.88 3.79 8.01
C ALA A 90 2.47 3.18 7.88
N ALA A 91 2.36 1.85 7.93
CA ALA A 91 1.12 1.11 7.69
C ALA A 91 -0.11 1.65 8.44
N PRO A 92 -0.10 1.82 9.78
CA PRO A 92 -1.27 2.26 10.53
C PRO A 92 -1.75 3.67 10.16
N PHE A 93 -0.85 4.55 9.71
CA PHE A 93 -1.22 5.89 9.23
C PHE A 93 -1.72 5.86 7.80
N THR A 94 -1.11 5.05 6.94
CA THR A 94 -1.51 4.94 5.53
C THR A 94 -2.87 4.28 5.34
N SER A 95 -3.25 3.33 6.19
CA SER A 95 -4.61 2.76 6.20
C SER A 95 -5.68 3.83 6.47
N LEU A 96 -5.32 4.94 7.13
CA LEU A 96 -6.19 6.07 7.41
C LEU A 96 -6.04 7.22 6.39
N ASN A 97 -5.12 7.10 5.43
CA ASN A 97 -4.89 8.11 4.41
C ASN A 97 -4.97 7.49 3.01
N PRO A 98 -6.07 7.67 2.28
CA PRO A 98 -6.23 7.09 0.95
C PRO A 98 -5.25 7.64 -0.11
N ALA A 99 -4.51 8.71 0.18
CA ALA A 99 -3.55 9.29 -0.75
C ALA A 99 -2.19 8.58 -0.75
N ILE A 100 -1.80 7.89 0.33
CA ILE A 100 -0.46 7.32 0.50
C ILE A 100 -0.58 5.88 0.99
N ALA A 101 -0.01 4.93 0.24
CA ALA A 101 0.04 3.53 0.64
C ALA A 101 1.35 3.19 1.37
N ALA A 102 1.31 2.29 2.35
CA ALA A 102 2.46 1.83 3.14
C ALA A 102 3.64 1.41 2.25
N GLY A 103 3.34 0.68 1.17
CA GLY A 103 4.31 0.17 0.22
C GLY A 103 5.08 1.26 -0.52
N TRP A 104 4.50 2.45 -0.76
CA TRP A 104 5.24 3.55 -1.41
C TRP A 104 6.33 4.11 -0.50
N VAL A 105 6.03 4.23 0.79
CA VAL A 105 7.00 4.68 1.80
C VAL A 105 8.11 3.63 1.95
N ALA A 106 7.74 2.36 2.11
CA ALA A 106 8.69 1.25 2.18
C ALA A 106 9.55 1.14 0.91
N GLY A 107 8.94 1.20 -0.28
CA GLY A 107 9.63 1.14 -1.56
C GLY A 107 10.64 2.27 -1.74
N TYR A 108 10.31 3.49 -1.31
CA TYR A 108 11.25 4.61 -1.32
C TYR A 108 12.47 4.37 -0.43
N VAL A 109 12.26 3.85 0.77
CA VAL A 109 13.35 3.51 1.70
C VAL A 109 14.21 2.39 1.13
N GLU A 110 13.59 1.35 0.55
CA GLU A 110 14.32 0.27 -0.10
C GLU A 110 15.17 0.80 -1.27
N LEU A 111 14.64 1.70 -2.10
CA LEU A 111 15.39 2.30 -3.20
C LEU A 111 16.61 3.08 -2.69
N LYS A 112 16.52 3.72 -1.52
CA LYS A 112 17.68 4.37 -0.88
C LYS A 112 18.70 3.37 -0.37
N MET A 113 18.25 2.31 0.29
CA MET A 113 19.11 1.30 0.93
C MET A 113 19.76 0.35 -0.11
N ARG A 114 19.04 -0.01 -1.17
CA ARG A 114 19.46 -0.92 -2.24
C ARG A 114 19.15 -0.33 -3.61
N LYS A 115 19.91 0.70 -3.97
CA LYS A 115 19.79 1.41 -5.26
C LYS A 115 19.89 0.44 -6.46
N PRO A 116 18.81 0.31 -7.27
CA PRO A 116 18.87 -0.51 -8.47
C PRO A 116 19.85 0.07 -9.49
N ARG A 117 20.59 -0.80 -10.18
CA ARG A 117 21.56 -0.41 -11.22
C ARG A 117 21.01 -0.72 -12.61
N VAL A 118 21.58 -0.11 -13.64
CA VAL A 118 21.20 -0.36 -15.06
C VAL A 118 21.22 -1.86 -15.41
N ARG A 119 22.17 -2.63 -14.84
CA ARG A 119 22.23 -4.08 -15.02
C ARG A 119 20.97 -4.81 -14.51
N ASP A 120 20.35 -4.32 -13.44
CA ASP A 120 19.17 -4.94 -12.84
C ASP A 120 17.98 -4.81 -13.79
N PHE A 121 17.86 -3.68 -14.49
CA PHE A 121 16.87 -3.48 -15.55
C PHE A 121 17.14 -4.37 -16.77
N LYS A 122 18.39 -4.47 -17.24
CA LYS A 122 18.75 -5.38 -18.34
C LYS A 122 18.45 -6.84 -18.00
N ASN A 123 18.61 -7.21 -16.74
CA ASN A 123 18.35 -8.56 -16.26
C ASN A 123 16.86 -8.88 -16.10
N LEU A 124 15.94 -7.90 -16.20
CA LEU A 124 14.49 -8.15 -16.14
C LEU A 124 14.03 -9.10 -17.24
N MET A 125 14.57 -8.95 -18.45
CA MET A 125 14.24 -9.83 -19.60
C MET A 125 14.81 -11.25 -19.46
N LYS A 126 15.68 -11.48 -18.47
CA LYS A 126 16.37 -12.76 -18.26
C LYS A 126 15.79 -13.57 -17.10
N LEU A 127 14.77 -13.05 -16.41
CA LEU A 127 14.12 -13.72 -15.29
C LEU A 127 13.31 -14.91 -15.81
N LYS A 128 13.55 -16.12 -15.29
CA LYS A 128 12.86 -17.35 -15.72
C LYS A 128 12.14 -18.07 -14.59
N THR A 129 12.61 -17.89 -13.36
CA THR A 129 12.07 -18.58 -12.19
C THR A 129 11.56 -17.60 -11.14
N THR A 130 10.65 -18.06 -10.27
CA THR A 130 10.14 -17.26 -9.15
C THR A 130 11.24 -16.84 -8.18
N SER A 131 12.30 -17.64 -8.03
CA SER A 131 13.48 -17.29 -7.22
C SER A 131 14.23 -16.08 -7.78
N ASP A 132 14.26 -15.91 -9.10
CA ASP A 132 14.96 -14.80 -9.76
C ASP A 132 14.35 -13.44 -9.41
N TYR A 133 13.04 -13.39 -9.19
CA TYR A 133 12.31 -12.19 -8.81
C TYR A 133 12.82 -11.59 -7.50
N PHE A 134 13.11 -12.44 -6.51
CA PHE A 134 13.63 -12.00 -5.23
C PHE A 134 15.12 -11.64 -5.27
N ARG A 135 15.86 -12.07 -6.31
CA ARG A 135 17.29 -11.76 -6.50
C ARG A 135 17.50 -10.41 -7.17
N ASN A 136 16.61 -10.01 -8.07
CA ASN A 136 16.70 -8.72 -8.78
C ASN A 136 16.21 -7.54 -7.91
N ASN A 137 17.01 -6.49 -7.78
CA ASN A 137 16.69 -5.33 -6.93
C ASN A 137 15.45 -4.56 -7.41
N VAL A 138 15.23 -4.43 -8.73
CA VAL A 138 14.08 -3.72 -9.29
C VAL A 138 12.79 -4.45 -8.94
N VAL A 139 12.75 -5.76 -9.20
CA VAL A 139 11.58 -6.59 -8.90
C VAL A 139 11.35 -6.67 -7.40
N ARG A 140 12.41 -6.76 -6.60
CA ARG A 140 12.29 -6.77 -5.13
C ARG A 140 11.57 -5.52 -4.60
N VAL A 141 11.88 -4.33 -5.10
CA VAL A 141 11.19 -3.10 -4.68
C VAL A 141 9.69 -3.18 -5.00
N VAL A 142 9.32 -3.67 -6.18
CA VAL A 142 7.92 -3.87 -6.56
C VAL A 142 7.22 -4.88 -5.65
N LEU A 143 7.89 -6.00 -5.35
CA LEU A 143 7.39 -7.01 -4.42
C LEU A 143 7.19 -6.42 -3.01
N ILE A 144 8.14 -5.64 -2.52
CA ILE A 144 8.04 -4.94 -1.22
C ILE A 144 6.80 -4.05 -1.18
N VAL A 145 6.60 -3.23 -2.21
CA VAL A 145 5.43 -2.33 -2.29
C VAL A 145 4.14 -3.15 -2.27
N ALA A 146 4.07 -4.21 -3.07
CA ALA A 146 2.90 -5.07 -3.16
C ALA A 146 2.59 -5.78 -1.83
N PHE A 147 3.58 -6.47 -1.25
CA PHE A 147 3.39 -7.24 -0.02
C PHE A 147 3.13 -6.34 1.19
N ALA A 148 3.76 -5.16 1.28
CA ALA A 148 3.47 -4.19 2.34
C ALA A 148 2.02 -3.70 2.27
N ASN A 149 1.50 -3.44 1.06
CA ASN A 149 0.12 -3.01 0.85
C ASN A 149 -0.88 -4.14 1.16
N ILE A 150 -0.59 -5.38 0.76
CA ILE A 150 -1.40 -6.55 1.09
C ILE A 150 -1.45 -6.73 2.59
N GLY A 151 -0.31 -6.69 3.27
CA GLY A 151 -0.21 -6.78 4.73
C GLY A 151 -1.02 -5.69 5.44
N SER A 152 -0.90 -4.43 5.00
CA SER A 152 -1.69 -3.31 5.55
C SER A 152 -3.20 -3.48 5.32
N THR A 153 -3.58 -3.98 4.15
CA THR A 153 -4.99 -4.23 3.82
C THR A 153 -5.57 -5.33 4.73
N ILE A 154 -4.87 -6.45 4.86
CA ILE A 154 -5.25 -7.53 5.79
C ILE A 154 -5.30 -6.99 7.23
N GLY A 155 -4.33 -6.17 7.62
CA GLY A 155 -4.29 -5.52 8.92
C GLY A 155 -5.47 -4.59 9.17
N THR A 156 -5.98 -3.91 8.15
CA THR A 156 -7.22 -3.12 8.27
C THR A 156 -8.44 -4.02 8.47
N PHE A 157 -8.56 -5.10 7.69
CA PHE A 157 -9.68 -6.04 7.79
C PHE A 157 -9.73 -6.78 9.12
N ILE A 158 -8.59 -7.10 9.72
CA ILE A 158 -8.51 -7.74 11.05
C ILE A 158 -8.56 -6.69 12.16
N GLY A 159 -7.87 -5.56 11.98
CA GLY A 159 -7.71 -4.52 12.98
C GLY A 159 -9.03 -3.85 13.34
N LEU A 160 -9.85 -3.46 12.36
CA LEU A 160 -11.14 -2.81 12.59
C LEU A 160 -12.10 -3.62 13.48
N PRO A 161 -12.44 -4.89 13.16
CA PRO A 161 -13.30 -5.69 14.03
C PRO A 161 -12.63 -6.00 15.36
N TYR A 162 -11.31 -6.16 15.41
CA TYR A 162 -10.60 -6.40 16.66
C TYR A 162 -10.74 -5.21 17.63
N ILE A 163 -10.43 -4.00 17.18
CA ILE A 163 -10.59 -2.81 18.04
C ILE A 163 -12.06 -2.54 18.40
N ALA A 164 -13.00 -2.86 17.52
CA ALA A 164 -14.43 -2.74 17.81
C ALA A 164 -14.87 -3.69 18.94
N SER A 165 -14.24 -4.87 19.04
CA SER A 165 -14.54 -5.83 20.11
C SER A 165 -14.04 -5.41 21.50
N LEU A 166 -13.20 -4.37 21.58
CA LEU A 166 -12.71 -3.81 22.85
C LEU A 166 -13.72 -2.82 23.49
N ILE A 167 -14.66 -2.31 22.69
CA ILE A 167 -15.80 -1.47 23.13
C ILE A 167 -16.74 -2.30 23.99
#